data_AF-A0AAD9GK96-F1
#
_entry.id   AF-A0AAD9GK96-F1
#
_cell.length_a   1.000
_cell.length_b   1.000
_cell.length_c   1.000
_cell.angle_alpha   90.00
_cell.angle_beta   90.00
_cell.angle_gamma   90.00
#
_symmetry.space_group_name_H-M   'P 1'
#
loop_
_entity.id
_entity.type
_entity.pdbx_description
1 polymer ?
#
loop_
_entity_poly.entity_id
_entity_poly.type
_entity_poly.pdbx_seq_one_letter_code
_entity_poly.pdbx_strand_id
1 'polypeptide(L)'
;MQSLEDLKGLIDAEYLNAVLHGEADPGELEMIAASKLHNWNIVITTVDVDCKVISKFTYEVENPVKSVHLARWGSHFAVEVEGYII
;
A
#
# COMPACT_ATOMS: atom_id res chain seq x y z
N MET A 1 0.61 -12.36 -5.78
CA MET A 1 -0.85 -12.39 -5.52
C MET A 1 -1.54 -11.73 -6.71
N GLN A 2 -2.32 -12.52 -7.45
CA GLN A 2 -2.95 -12.13 -8.71
C GLN A 2 -4.36 -11.56 -8.51
N SER A 3 -5.13 -12.09 -7.56
CA SER A 3 -6.52 -11.70 -7.30
C SER A 3 -6.76 -11.34 -5.84
N LEU A 4 -7.91 -10.71 -5.55
CA LEU A 4 -8.34 -10.45 -4.16
C LEU A 4 -8.57 -11.75 -3.37
N GLU A 5 -8.97 -12.85 -4.03
CA GLU A 5 -9.17 -14.14 -3.36
C GLU A 5 -7.85 -14.70 -2.80
N ASP A 6 -6.70 -14.31 -3.37
CA ASP A 6 -5.40 -14.74 -2.83
C ASP A 6 -5.13 -14.14 -1.44
N LEU A 7 -5.80 -13.03 -1.07
CA LEU A 7 -5.70 -12.40 0.24
C LEU A 7 -6.59 -13.08 1.30
N LYS A 8 -7.46 -14.00 0.88
CA LYS A 8 -8.36 -14.71 1.78
C LYS A 8 -7.55 -15.56 2.76
N GLY A 9 -7.75 -15.33 4.05
CA GLY A 9 -6.98 -15.98 5.12
C GLY A 9 -5.64 -15.33 5.42
N LEU A 10 -5.22 -14.30 4.67
CA LEU A 10 -4.12 -13.41 5.08
C LEU A 10 -4.68 -12.15 5.77
N ILE A 11 -5.74 -11.57 5.20
CA ILE A 11 -6.53 -10.51 5.85
C ILE A 11 -7.73 -11.18 6.50
N ASP A 12 -7.50 -11.86 7.62
CA ASP A 12 -8.54 -12.51 8.41
C ASP A 12 -8.92 -11.70 9.67
N ALA A 13 -9.85 -12.23 10.46
CA ALA A 13 -10.34 -11.53 11.65
C ALA A 13 -9.24 -11.31 12.70
N GLU A 14 -8.25 -12.21 12.79
CA GLU A 14 -7.15 -12.10 13.73
C GLU A 14 -6.19 -10.98 13.29
N TYR A 15 -5.81 -10.96 12.01
CA TYR A 15 -4.99 -9.90 11.44
C TYR A 15 -5.65 -8.53 11.60
N LEU A 16 -6.94 -8.41 11.25
CA LEU A 16 -7.69 -7.16 11.41
C LEU A 16 -7.75 -6.72 12.87
N ASN A 17 -7.92 -7.66 13.81
CA ASN A 17 -7.92 -7.35 15.22
C ASN A 17 -6.54 -6.87 15.69
N ALA A 18 -5.45 -7.48 15.23
CA ALA A 18 -4.09 -7.06 15.54
C ALA A 18 -3.80 -5.64 15.01
N VAL A 19 -4.21 -5.33 13.77
CA VAL A 19 -4.09 -3.96 13.22
C VAL A 19 -4.87 -2.96 14.06
N LEU A 20 -6.11 -3.29 14.44
CA LEU A 20 -6.95 -2.40 15.27
C LEU A 20 -6.36 -2.12 16.66
N HIS A 21 -5.63 -3.07 17.23
CA HIS A 21 -4.99 -2.93 18.54
C HIS A 21 -3.55 -2.40 18.45
N GLY A 22 -3.06 -2.08 17.25
CA GLY A 22 -1.68 -1.61 17.04
C GLY A 22 -0.61 -2.69 17.24
N GLU A 23 -1.01 -3.96 17.15
CA GLU A 23 -0.13 -5.14 17.26
C GLU A 23 0.44 -5.55 15.91
N ALA A 24 -0.13 -5.04 14.81
CA ALA A 24 0.36 -5.21 13.45
C ALA A 24 0.29 -3.89 12.68
N ASP A 25 1.33 -3.59 11.91
CA ASP A 25 1.31 -2.44 11.01
C ASP A 25 0.65 -2.82 9.67
N PRO A 26 -0.36 -2.06 9.20
CA PRO A 26 -0.85 -2.21 7.84
C PRO A 26 0.24 -1.80 6.85
N GLY A 27 0.24 -2.43 5.68
CA GLY A 27 1.27 -2.19 4.67
C GLY A 27 1.01 -2.99 3.40
N GLU A 28 1.81 -4.03 3.17
CA GLU A 28 1.86 -4.70 1.88
C GLU A 28 0.54 -5.38 1.49
N LEU A 29 -0.16 -5.99 2.46
CA LEU A 29 -1.43 -6.66 2.20
C LEU A 29 -2.51 -5.66 1.78
N GLU A 30 -2.57 -4.50 2.43
CA GLU A 30 -3.50 -3.42 2.10
C GLU A 30 -3.19 -2.83 0.72
N MET A 31 -1.91 -2.72 0.35
CA MET A 31 -1.51 -2.21 -0.97
C MET A 31 -1.85 -3.20 -2.09
N ILE A 32 -1.67 -4.50 -1.86
CA ILE A 32 -2.14 -5.53 -2.79
C ILE A 32 -3.66 -5.47 -2.91
N ALA A 33 -4.38 -5.42 -1.79
CA ALA A 33 -5.84 -5.33 -1.78
C ALA A 33 -6.33 -4.09 -2.55
N ALA A 34 -5.77 -2.92 -2.27
CA ALA A 34 -6.13 -1.66 -2.91
C ALA A 34 -5.85 -1.67 -4.42
N SER A 35 -4.68 -2.16 -4.84
CA SER A 35 -4.33 -2.24 -6.26
C SER A 35 -5.32 -3.10 -7.04
N LYS A 36 -5.67 -4.29 -6.52
CA LYS A 36 -6.61 -5.23 -7.15
C LYS A 36 -8.06 -4.74 -7.09
N LEU A 37 -8.50 -4.20 -5.95
CA LEU A 37 -9.87 -3.70 -5.77
C LEU A 37 -10.18 -2.54 -6.71
N HIS A 38 -9.24 -1.60 -6.86
CA HIS A 38 -9.44 -0.42 -7.69
C HIS A 38 -8.97 -0.59 -9.13
N ASN A 39 -8.29 -1.70 -9.45
CA ASN A 39 -7.58 -1.90 -10.71
C ASN A 39 -6.61 -0.75 -11.01
N TRP A 40 -5.82 -0.36 -10.01
CA TRP A 40 -4.80 0.70 -10.12
C TRP A 40 -3.41 0.15 -9.92
N ASN A 41 -2.44 0.75 -10.60
CA ASN A 41 -1.05 0.61 -10.19
C ASN A 41 -0.82 1.46 -8.94
N ILE A 42 -0.21 0.88 -7.91
CA ILE A 42 0.22 1.62 -6.71
C ILE A 42 1.74 1.62 -6.67
N VAL A 43 2.32 2.80 -6.79
CA VAL A 43 3.77 3.02 -6.75
C VAL A 43 4.15 3.52 -5.37
N ILE A 44 4.99 2.79 -4.66
CA ILE A 44 5.52 3.19 -3.36
C ILE A 44 6.97 3.59 -3.52
N THR A 45 7.28 4.81 -3.09
CA THR A 45 8.63 5.35 -3.04
C THR A 45 9.02 5.51 -1.58
N THR A 46 9.94 4.67 -1.10
CA THR A 46 10.41 4.73 0.28
C THR A 46 11.56 5.71 0.39
N VAL A 47 11.52 6.55 1.42
CA VAL A 47 12.58 7.52 1.73
C VAL A 47 13.19 7.26 3.11
N ASP A 48 14.46 7.63 3.27
CA ASP A 48 15.14 7.62 4.57
C ASP A 48 14.87 8.90 5.39
N VAL A 49 15.57 9.03 6.52
CA VAL A 49 15.48 10.20 7.43
C VAL A 49 15.96 11.50 6.80
N ASP A 50 16.74 11.44 5.72
CA ASP A 50 17.21 12.60 4.95
C ASP A 50 16.31 12.89 3.74
N CYS A 51 15.13 12.26 3.66
CA CYS A 51 14.22 12.31 2.51
C CYS A 51 14.84 11.80 1.20
N LYS A 52 15.87 10.95 1.26
CA LYS A 52 16.46 10.34 0.06
C LYS A 52 15.72 9.07 -0.30
N VAL A 53 15.46 8.86 -1.59
CA VAL A 53 14.82 7.64 -2.08
C VAL A 53 15.75 6.45 -1.85
N ILE A 54 15.27 5.48 -1.07
CA ILE A 54 15.99 4.24 -0.79
C ILE A 54 15.43 3.04 -1.56
N SER A 55 14.14 3.05 -1.88
CA SER A 55 13.53 2.00 -2.69
C SER A 55 12.29 2.50 -3.41
N LYS A 56 11.95 1.80 -4.49
CA LYS A 56 10.71 2.02 -5.22
C LYS A 56 10.12 0.66 -5.57
N PHE A 57 8.85 0.46 -5.26
CA PHE A 57 8.11 -0.76 -5.57
C PHE A 57 6.78 -0.40 -6.24
N THR A 58 6.33 -1.22 -7.18
CA THR A 58 5.05 -1.03 -7.84
C THR A 58 4.19 -2.27 -7.68
N TYR A 59 2.99 -2.10 -7.13
CA TYR A 59 1.93 -3.10 -7.19
C TYR A 59 1.20 -2.94 -8.52
N GLU A 60 1.59 -3.75 -9.49
CA GLU A 60 1.05 -3.70 -10.85
C GLU A 60 -0.22 -4.54 -11.01
N VAL A 61 -1.13 -4.03 -11.85
CA VAL A 61 -2.31 -4.74 -12.31
C VAL A 61 -2.37 -4.73 -13.83
N GLU A 62 -3.05 -5.72 -14.40
CA GLU A 62 -3.23 -5.81 -15.84
C GLU A 62 -4.22 -4.74 -16.32
N ASN A 63 -3.83 -3.94 -17.33
CA ASN A 63 -4.64 -2.84 -17.87
C ASN A 63 -5.15 -1.87 -16.78
N PRO A 64 -4.25 -1.14 -16.09
CA PRO A 64 -4.61 -0.29 -14.96
C PRO A 64 -5.47 0.90 -15.41
N VAL A 65 -6.48 1.25 -14.60
CA VAL A 65 -7.30 2.45 -14.82
C VAL A 65 -6.47 3.73 -14.58
N LYS A 66 -5.58 3.70 -13.60
CA LYS A 66 -4.62 4.77 -13.29
C LYS A 66 -3.46 4.27 -12.44
N SER A 67 -2.48 5.15 -12.22
CA SER A 67 -1.38 4.96 -11.26
C SER A 67 -1.49 5.97 -10.12
N VAL A 68 -1.31 5.50 -8.88
CA VAL A 68 -1.21 6.34 -7.67
C VAL A 68 0.20 6.22 -7.10
N HIS A 69 0.75 7.34 -6.63
CA HIS A 69 2.10 7.41 -6.09
C HIS A 69 2.05 7.74 -4.59
N LEU A 70 2.66 6.88 -3.78
CA LEU A 70 2.75 7.03 -2.34
C LEU A 70 4.23 7.20 -1.95
N ALA A 71 4.51 8.16 -1.08
CA ALA A 71 5.77 8.21 -0.34
C ALA A 71 5.62 7.35 0.92
N ARG A 72 6.68 6.61 1.28
CA ARG A 72 6.72 5.82 2.51
C ARG A 72 7.91 6.24 3.38
N TRP A 73 7.65 6.47 4.66
CA TRP A 73 8.67 6.68 5.68
C TRP A 73 8.35 5.82 6.91
N GLY A 74 9.17 4.78 7.15
CA GLY A 74 8.84 3.75 8.15
C GLY A 74 7.51 3.05 7.84
N SER A 75 6.58 3.04 8.79
CA SER A 75 5.21 2.55 8.63
C SER A 75 4.22 3.59 8.08
N HIS A 76 4.65 4.83 7.85
CA HIS A 76 3.78 5.91 7.40
C HIS A 76 3.79 6.03 5.88
N PHE A 77 2.61 6.29 5.31
CA PHE A 77 2.41 6.56 3.89
C PHE A 77 1.86 7.98 3.73
N ALA A 78 2.28 8.66 2.68
CA ALA A 78 1.78 9.98 2.31
C ALA A 78 1.44 10.00 0.82
N VAL A 79 0.36 10.68 0.45
CA VAL A 79 -0.04 10.87 -0.94
C VAL A 79 -0.24 12.34 -1.24
N GLU A 80 0.25 12.80 -2.39
CA GLU A 80 -0.11 14.13 -2.91
C GLU A 80 -1.40 14.01 -3.73
N VAL A 81 -2.45 14.70 -3.29
CA VAL A 81 -3.71 14.83 -4.02
C VAL A 81 -4.01 16.32 -4.20
N GLU A 82 -3.97 16.79 -5.46
CA GLU A 82 -4.35 18.16 -5.83
C GLU A 82 -3.71 19.26 -4.94
N GLY A 83 -2.44 19.06 -4.53
CA GLY A 83 -1.69 19.99 -3.68
C GLY A 83 -1.84 19.79 -2.17
N TYR A 84 -2.57 18.77 -1.72
CA TYR A 84 -2.66 18.36 -0.32
C TYR A 84 -1.90 17.06 -0.08
N ILE A 85 -1.11 17.03 1.00
CA ILE A 85 -0.49 15.81 1.51
C ILE A 85 -1.44 15.23 2.57
N ILE A 86 -1.92 14.01 2.34
CA ILE A 86 -2.75 13.23 3.29
C ILE A 86 -1.91 12.07 3.83
#